data_AF-A0A818XPH9-F1
#
_entry.id   AF-A0A818XPH9-F1
#
_cell.length_a   1.000
_cell.length_b   1.000
_cell.length_c   1.000
_cell.angle_alpha   90.00
_cell.angle_beta   90.00
_cell.angle_gamma   90.00
#
_symmetry.space_group_name_H-M   'P 1'
#
loop_
_entity.id
_entity.type
_entity.pdbx_description
1 polymer ?
#
loop_
_entity_poly.entity_id
_entity_poly.type
_entity_poly.pdbx_seq_one_letter_code
_entity_poly.pdbx_strand_id
1 'polypeptide(L)'
;MFVPVQDNSRTYTESDEYAPIEGSQRILRRGNSQWAPPREQLIFHIHQSVNRDIQLKKQGYLCAGCGRDVEKGYAHRFRYCEYTGKYFCRSCHSDKKFYLPSYIIAKWDFSNKHSVSNFAFDYLNRIYTEAIFNINDLNPKLFQKSNKLKMINEFRCALYFLRRYILTCRFAEEKGCQQSLQTLSSYIYEYPYLYSLEDLVKTKSGELHKVFEPIVIKLRDHVLTCSLCFAKGFICEICNNEKNIIFPFNIQITSTCP
;
A
#
# COMPACT_ATOMS: atom_id res chain seq x y z
N MET A 1 29.89 -49.08 35.80
CA MET A 1 31.36 -49.21 35.92
C MET A 1 31.97 -47.88 35.49
N PHE A 2 32.44 -47.10 36.46
CA PHE A 2 33.47 -46.07 36.27
C PHE A 2 34.82 -46.80 36.14
N VAL A 3 35.81 -46.37 35.36
CA VAL A 3 36.93 -45.42 35.60
C VAL A 3 37.98 -45.74 34.47
N PRO A 4 39.02 -44.96 34.10
CA PRO A 4 39.30 -43.51 34.06
C PRO A 4 39.85 -42.99 32.69
N VAL A 5 39.95 -41.65 32.68
CA VAL A 5 40.84 -40.73 31.93
C VAL A 5 42.30 -41.22 31.78
N GLN A 6 42.90 -40.96 30.60
CA GLN A 6 44.33 -40.72 30.49
C GLN A 6 44.61 -39.27 30.12
N ASP A 7 45.33 -38.64 31.04
CA ASP A 7 45.92 -37.32 31.00
C ASP A 7 47.11 -37.32 30.02
N ASN A 8 47.19 -36.35 29.13
CA ASN A 8 48.42 -36.08 28.41
C ASN A 8 48.63 -34.57 28.31
N SER A 9 49.09 -34.03 29.43
CA SER A 9 49.78 -32.76 29.57
C SER A 9 50.82 -32.54 28.47
N ARG A 10 50.61 -31.53 27.61
CA ARG A 10 51.69 -30.85 26.89
C ARG A 10 51.48 -29.34 26.93
N THR A 11 52.13 -28.76 27.95
CA THR A 11 52.87 -27.50 27.96
C THR A 11 52.46 -26.42 26.96
N TYR A 12 51.92 -25.35 27.52
CA TYR A 12 51.87 -24.02 26.94
C TYR A 12 53.29 -23.54 26.62
N THR A 13 53.52 -23.15 25.36
CA THR A 13 54.53 -22.16 25.01
C THR A 13 53.79 -20.94 24.46
N GLU A 14 53.74 -19.88 25.26
CA GLU A 14 53.45 -18.53 24.81
C GLU A 14 54.52 -18.10 23.81
N SER A 15 54.12 -17.88 22.56
CA SER A 15 54.56 -16.74 21.73
C SER A 15 54.17 -17.04 20.30
N ASP A 16 52.98 -16.60 19.90
CA ASP A 16 52.73 -16.18 18.51
C ASP A 16 51.59 -15.17 18.58
N GLU A 17 51.98 -13.90 18.49
CA GLU A 17 51.08 -12.76 18.31
C GLU A 17 50.15 -13.06 17.12
N TYR A 18 48.86 -13.23 17.41
CA TYR A 18 47.84 -13.25 16.36
C TYR A 18 47.76 -11.85 15.74
N ALA A 19 48.46 -11.68 14.62
CA ALA A 19 48.20 -10.58 13.69
C ALA A 19 46.71 -10.62 13.28
N PRO A 20 46.01 -9.48 13.23
CA PRO A 20 44.63 -9.46 12.79
C PRO A 20 44.57 -9.96 11.34
N ILE A 21 43.73 -10.95 11.06
CA ILE A 21 43.42 -11.37 9.69
C ILE A 21 42.69 -10.20 9.03
N GLU A 22 43.44 -9.34 8.36
CA GLU A 22 42.91 -8.39 7.39
C GLU A 22 42.18 -9.18 6.31
N GLY A 23 40.90 -8.90 6.13
CA GLY A 23 40.14 -9.44 5.01
C GLY A 23 38.91 -10.26 5.38
N SER A 24 38.13 -9.87 6.38
CA SER A 24 36.70 -10.19 6.35
C SER A 24 36.01 -9.32 5.29
N GLN A 25 36.25 -9.63 4.01
CA GLN A 25 35.49 -9.03 2.91
C GLN A 25 34.04 -9.47 3.09
N ARG A 26 33.19 -8.54 3.56
CA ARG A 26 31.74 -8.73 3.56
C ARG A 26 31.33 -9.07 2.12
N ILE A 27 30.89 -10.32 1.91
CA ILE A 27 30.36 -10.75 0.62
C ILE A 27 29.16 -9.87 0.29
N LEU A 28 29.34 -8.93 -0.64
CA LEU A 28 28.26 -8.09 -1.13
C LEU A 28 27.36 -8.97 -1.98
N ARG A 29 26.19 -9.33 -1.44
CA ARG A 29 25.22 -10.17 -2.16
C ARG A 29 24.68 -9.49 -3.44
N ARG A 30 24.80 -8.17 -3.57
CA ARG A 30 24.41 -7.40 -4.76
C ARG A 30 25.28 -6.14 -4.90
N GLY A 31 25.74 -5.86 -6.12
CA GLY A 31 26.52 -4.66 -6.43
C GLY A 31 27.98 -4.73 -5.97
N ASN A 32 28.62 -3.57 -5.86
CA ASN A 32 29.99 -3.38 -5.38
C ASN A 32 30.00 -2.35 -4.22
N SER A 33 31.19 -1.98 -3.74
CA SER A 33 31.35 -1.03 -2.63
C SER A 33 30.79 0.37 -2.91
N GLN A 34 30.64 0.75 -4.18
CA GLN A 34 30.22 2.08 -4.62
C GLN A 34 28.77 2.13 -5.10
N TRP A 35 28.20 1.00 -5.50
CA TRP A 35 26.85 0.92 -6.06
C TRP A 35 26.15 -0.39 -5.75
N ALA A 36 24.85 -0.31 -5.46
CA ALA A 36 23.97 -1.46 -5.36
C ALA A 36 22.75 -1.27 -6.27
N PRO A 37 22.25 -2.35 -6.91
CA PRO A 37 21.01 -2.32 -7.67
C PRO A 37 19.83 -1.77 -6.84
N PRO A 38 18.90 -1.01 -7.45
CA PRO A 38 17.69 -0.58 -6.78
C PRO A 38 16.92 -1.75 -6.17
N ARG A 39 16.33 -1.51 -5.00
CA ARG A 39 15.41 -2.45 -4.35
C ARG A 39 14.00 -1.91 -4.45
N GLU A 40 13.06 -2.82 -4.59
CA GLU A 40 11.65 -2.49 -4.62
C GLU A 40 11.24 -2.10 -3.21
N GLN A 41 10.77 -0.87 -3.06
CA GLN A 41 10.39 -0.30 -1.78
C GLN A 41 9.23 0.64 -2.03
N LEU A 42 8.24 0.61 -1.14
CA LEU A 42 7.12 1.53 -1.19
C LEU A 42 7.54 2.89 -0.61
N ILE A 43 7.64 3.90 -1.48
CA ILE A 43 8.08 5.25 -1.11
C ILE A 43 6.88 6.19 -0.97
N PHE A 44 6.69 6.72 0.24
CA PHE A 44 5.60 7.65 0.57
C PHE A 44 6.01 9.12 0.67
N HIS A 45 7.31 9.40 0.84
CA HIS A 45 7.78 10.77 0.89
C HIS A 45 7.94 11.34 -0.53
N ILE A 46 7.61 12.61 -0.69
CA ILE A 46 7.81 13.33 -1.94
C ILE A 46 9.25 13.83 -1.97
N HIS A 47 10.01 13.43 -2.99
CA HIS A 47 11.35 13.96 -3.21
C HIS A 47 11.27 15.42 -3.66
N GLN A 48 11.97 16.31 -2.97
CA GLN A 48 12.09 17.69 -3.42
C GLN A 48 12.99 17.74 -4.66
N SER A 49 12.67 18.61 -5.61
CA SER A 49 13.56 18.88 -6.74
C SER A 49 14.85 19.50 -6.22
N VAL A 50 15.95 18.76 -6.38
CA VAL A 50 17.30 19.21 -5.98
C VAL A 50 18.08 19.55 -7.24
N ASN A 51 19.01 20.49 -7.14
CA ASN A 51 19.95 20.78 -8.23
C ASN A 51 20.64 19.48 -8.70
N ARG A 52 20.69 19.28 -10.03
CA ARG A 52 21.20 18.06 -10.68
C ARG A 52 22.59 17.68 -10.18
N ASP A 53 23.51 18.65 -10.07
CA ASP A 53 24.90 18.39 -9.70
C ASP A 53 25.01 17.94 -8.24
N ILE A 54 24.19 18.54 -7.36
CA ILE A 54 24.10 18.13 -5.95
C ILE A 54 23.61 16.69 -5.87
N GLN A 55 22.55 16.34 -6.60
CA GLN A 55 22.01 14.99 -6.55
C GLN A 55 22.93 13.95 -7.19
N LEU A 56 23.55 14.27 -8.33
CA LEU A 56 24.55 13.41 -8.97
C LEU A 56 25.75 13.16 -8.05
N LYS A 57 26.24 14.20 -7.37
CA LYS A 57 27.31 14.06 -6.37
C LYS A 57 26.88 13.13 -5.23
N LYS A 58 25.65 13.24 -4.72
CA LYS A 58 25.11 12.35 -3.68
C LYS A 58 25.01 10.87 -4.10
N GLN A 59 24.77 10.59 -5.38
CA GLN A 59 24.75 9.23 -5.92
C GLN A 59 26.12 8.79 -6.49
N GLY A 60 27.21 9.48 -6.12
CA GLY A 60 28.58 9.13 -6.50
C GLY A 60 28.89 9.31 -7.99
N TYR A 61 28.11 10.13 -8.71
CA TYR A 61 28.14 10.20 -10.18
C TYR A 61 27.94 8.84 -10.85
N LEU A 62 27.09 7.97 -10.28
CA LEU A 62 26.74 6.68 -10.87
C LEU A 62 25.26 6.65 -11.25
N CYS A 63 24.91 5.97 -12.34
CA CYS A 63 23.54 5.64 -12.68
C CYS A 63 22.91 4.84 -11.54
N ALA A 64 21.79 5.32 -10.97
CA ALA A 64 21.14 4.60 -9.89
C ALA A 64 20.64 3.19 -10.31
N GLY A 65 20.35 2.97 -11.59
CA GLY A 65 19.81 1.71 -12.10
C GLY A 65 20.84 0.65 -12.48
N CYS A 66 22.00 1.03 -13.00
CA CYS A 66 23.00 0.09 -13.51
C CYS A 66 24.45 0.33 -13.05
N GLY A 67 24.69 1.36 -12.24
CA GLY A 67 26.02 1.67 -11.71
C GLY A 67 27.00 2.27 -12.70
N ARG A 68 26.61 2.53 -13.95
CA ARG A 68 27.47 3.19 -14.94
C ARG A 68 27.80 4.63 -14.53
N ASP A 69 29.05 5.03 -14.69
CA ASP A 69 29.51 6.40 -14.46
C ASP A 69 28.75 7.46 -15.26
N VAL A 70 28.58 8.62 -14.61
CA VAL A 70 28.06 9.85 -15.19
C VAL A 70 29.25 10.75 -15.50
N GLU A 71 29.72 10.67 -16.74
CA GLU A 71 30.70 11.64 -17.24
C GLU A 71 30.13 13.06 -17.16
N LYS A 72 30.89 14.01 -16.58
CA LYS A 72 30.43 15.38 -16.29
C LYS A 72 29.82 16.08 -17.51
N GLY A 73 30.40 15.91 -18.71
CA GLY A 73 29.87 16.48 -19.95
C GLY A 73 28.54 15.88 -20.43
N TYR A 74 28.20 14.67 -19.98
CA TYR A 74 26.99 13.95 -20.38
C TYR A 74 25.94 13.85 -19.26
N ALA A 75 26.16 14.50 -18.12
CA ALA A 75 25.22 14.57 -17.01
C ALA A 75 23.81 15.03 -17.43
N HIS A 76 23.72 15.93 -18.42
CA HIS A 76 22.45 16.41 -18.98
C HIS A 76 21.59 15.29 -19.60
N ARG A 77 22.20 14.18 -20.07
CA ARG A 77 21.50 13.04 -20.70
C ARG A 77 20.84 12.09 -19.70
N PHE A 78 21.17 12.23 -18.42
CA PHE A 78 20.55 11.45 -17.36
C PHE A 78 19.19 12.04 -17.00
N ARG A 79 18.25 11.17 -16.68
CA ARG A 79 16.86 11.50 -16.36
C ARG A 79 16.58 11.27 -14.88
N TYR A 80 15.82 12.18 -14.30
CA TYR A 80 15.45 12.11 -12.89
C TYR A 80 14.18 11.26 -12.72
N CYS A 81 14.25 10.27 -11.84
CA CYS A 81 13.09 9.45 -11.49
C CYS A 81 12.44 10.03 -10.22
N GLU A 82 11.26 10.61 -10.37
CA GLU A 82 10.52 11.26 -9.28
C GLU A 82 10.07 10.30 -8.18
N TYR A 83 10.01 8.99 -8.48
CA TYR A 83 9.67 7.98 -7.47
C TYR A 83 10.82 7.63 -6.54
N THR A 84 12.06 7.59 -7.08
CA THR A 84 13.25 7.16 -6.32
C THR A 84 14.14 8.34 -5.89
N GLY A 85 13.89 9.52 -6.45
CA GLY A 85 14.66 10.73 -6.21
C GLY A 85 16.08 10.67 -6.75
N LYS A 86 16.37 9.88 -7.79
CA LYS A 86 17.73 9.66 -8.31
C LYS A 86 17.80 9.80 -9.82
N TYR A 87 19.02 10.01 -10.34
CA TYR A 87 19.29 10.08 -11.77
C TYR A 87 19.67 8.72 -12.36
N PHE A 88 19.16 8.47 -13.56
CA PHE A 88 19.32 7.24 -14.33
C PHE A 88 19.78 7.54 -15.75
N CYS A 89 20.57 6.64 -16.34
CA CYS A 89 20.96 6.73 -17.74
C CYS A 89 19.75 6.48 -18.66
N ARG A 90 19.89 6.80 -19.95
CA ARG A 90 18.81 6.67 -20.95
C ARG A 90 18.27 5.24 -21.08
N SER A 91 19.08 4.21 -20.87
CA SER A 91 18.66 2.80 -20.93
C SER A 91 17.85 2.37 -19.70
N CYS A 92 18.15 2.93 -18.52
CA CYS A 92 17.42 2.63 -17.29
C CYS A 92 16.18 3.50 -17.09
N HIS A 93 15.97 4.50 -17.95
CA HIS A 93 14.92 5.49 -17.80
C HIS A 93 14.38 5.92 -19.17
N SER A 94 13.29 5.32 -19.61
CA SER A 94 12.66 5.58 -20.91
C SER A 94 11.64 6.73 -20.90
N ASP A 95 11.62 7.54 -19.83
CA ASP A 95 10.68 8.67 -19.65
C ASP A 95 9.21 8.25 -19.56
N LYS A 96 9.00 7.01 -19.09
CA LYS A 96 7.67 6.50 -18.74
C LYS A 96 7.11 7.36 -17.59
N LYS A 97 5.79 7.55 -17.58
CA LYS A 97 5.11 8.38 -16.58
C LYS A 97 4.11 7.58 -15.75
N PHE A 98 4.04 7.88 -14.46
CA PHE A 98 3.14 7.18 -13.52
C PHE A 98 2.54 8.13 -12.46
N TYR A 99 1.37 7.81 -11.91
CA TYR A 99 0.82 8.53 -10.75
C TYR A 99 1.47 8.01 -9.47
N LEU A 100 2.17 8.89 -8.74
CA LEU A 100 2.99 8.43 -7.63
C LEU A 100 2.18 8.26 -6.34
N PRO A 101 2.34 7.14 -5.62
CA PRO A 101 1.71 6.92 -4.32
C PRO A 101 2.00 8.04 -3.33
N SER A 102 3.23 8.55 -3.29
CA SER A 102 3.64 9.64 -2.40
C SER A 102 2.80 10.92 -2.59
N TYR A 103 2.47 11.28 -3.82
CA TYR A 103 1.65 12.47 -4.13
C TYR A 103 0.16 12.22 -3.85
N ILE A 104 -0.35 11.06 -4.24
CA ILE A 104 -1.75 10.67 -3.98
C ILE A 104 -2.01 10.62 -2.48
N ILE A 105 -1.18 9.92 -1.72
CA ILE A 105 -1.38 9.69 -0.28
C ILE A 105 -1.13 10.96 0.54
N ALA A 106 -0.14 11.79 0.19
CA ALA A 106 0.12 13.00 0.95
C ALA A 106 -0.89 14.13 0.63
N LYS A 107 -1.26 14.27 -0.66
CA LYS A 107 -1.90 15.48 -1.17
C LYS A 107 -3.21 15.25 -1.92
N TRP A 108 -3.62 14.01 -2.16
CA TRP A 108 -4.72 13.68 -3.08
C TRP A 108 -4.49 14.25 -4.50
N ASP A 109 -3.23 14.26 -4.94
CA ASP A 109 -2.83 14.89 -6.19
C ASP A 109 -2.74 13.88 -7.33
N PHE A 110 -3.58 14.09 -8.35
CA PHE A 110 -3.64 13.34 -9.59
C PHE A 110 -3.47 14.26 -10.81
N SER A 111 -2.96 15.47 -10.61
CA SER A 111 -2.94 16.50 -11.66
C SER A 111 -2.04 16.10 -12.82
N ASN A 112 -0.92 15.43 -12.54
CA ASN A 112 0.04 15.00 -13.53
C ASN A 112 0.63 13.63 -13.19
N LYS A 113 1.01 12.89 -14.24
CA LYS A 113 1.89 11.72 -14.09
C LYS A 113 3.34 12.19 -14.10
N HIS A 114 4.16 11.59 -13.24
CA HIS A 114 5.56 11.95 -13.06
C HIS A 114 6.49 11.00 -13.80
N SER A 115 7.61 11.53 -14.29
CA SER A 115 8.64 10.76 -14.98
C SER A 115 9.35 9.80 -14.01
N VAL A 116 9.42 8.52 -14.38
CA VAL A 116 9.98 7.45 -13.55
C VAL A 116 10.94 6.56 -14.34
N SER A 117 11.90 5.99 -13.62
CA SER A 117 12.81 4.98 -14.18
C SER A 117 12.05 3.72 -14.59
N ASN A 118 12.63 2.92 -15.49
CA ASN A 118 11.99 1.68 -15.95
C ASN A 118 11.76 0.72 -14.77
N PHE A 119 12.75 0.61 -13.89
CA PHE A 119 12.63 -0.13 -12.63
C PHE A 119 11.43 0.31 -11.78
N ALA A 120 11.30 1.61 -11.52
CA ALA A 120 10.21 2.14 -10.71
C ALA A 120 8.85 1.96 -11.41
N PHE A 121 8.79 2.15 -12.72
CA PHE A 121 7.59 1.92 -13.51
C PHE A 121 7.11 0.47 -13.40
N ASP A 122 8.01 -0.50 -13.58
CA ASP A 122 7.66 -1.92 -13.56
C ASP A 122 7.19 -2.35 -12.16
N TYR A 123 7.85 -1.87 -11.10
CA TYR A 123 7.40 -2.08 -9.72
C TYR A 123 6.02 -1.46 -9.45
N LEU A 124 5.82 -0.18 -9.82
CA LEU A 124 4.57 0.54 -9.61
C LEU A 124 3.39 -0.09 -10.34
N ASN A 125 3.59 -0.64 -11.54
CA ASN A 125 2.56 -1.40 -12.24
C ASN A 125 2.20 -2.69 -11.51
N ARG A 126 3.20 -3.40 -10.96
CA ARG A 126 2.94 -4.66 -10.25
C ARG A 126 2.10 -4.45 -9.00
N ILE A 127 2.33 -3.36 -8.27
CA ILE A 127 1.55 -3.04 -7.05
C ILE A 127 0.28 -2.22 -7.36
N TYR A 128 -0.03 -1.93 -8.62
CA TYR A 128 -1.08 -0.98 -8.98
C TYR A 128 -2.47 -1.44 -8.51
N THR A 129 -2.75 -2.73 -8.65
CA THR A 129 -4.01 -3.39 -8.25
C THR A 129 -3.96 -4.00 -6.85
N GLU A 130 -2.79 -3.97 -6.20
CA GLU A 130 -2.60 -4.57 -4.87
C GLU A 130 -3.18 -3.67 -3.78
N ALA A 131 -4.07 -4.21 -2.96
CA ALA A 131 -4.71 -3.48 -1.86
C ALA A 131 -3.77 -3.39 -0.65
N ILE A 132 -2.82 -2.45 -0.69
CA ILE A 132 -1.76 -2.31 0.32
C ILE A 132 -1.74 -0.94 1.02
N PHE A 133 -2.64 -0.03 0.65
CA PHE A 133 -2.67 1.33 1.19
C PHE A 133 -3.81 1.48 2.21
N ASN A 134 -3.51 1.28 3.50
CA ASN A 134 -4.47 1.64 4.54
C ASN A 134 -4.50 3.16 4.70
N ILE A 135 -5.52 3.83 4.15
CA ILE A 135 -5.62 5.29 4.13
C ILE A 135 -5.80 5.88 5.53
N ASN A 136 -6.50 5.17 6.41
CA ASN A 136 -6.72 5.63 7.78
C ASN A 136 -5.41 5.66 8.58
N ASP A 137 -4.54 4.67 8.36
CA ASP A 137 -3.25 4.59 9.04
C ASP A 137 -2.20 5.52 8.40
N LEU A 138 -2.22 5.64 7.07
CA LEU A 138 -1.26 6.45 6.31
C LEU A 138 -1.53 7.95 6.41
N ASN A 139 -2.78 8.37 6.18
CA ASN A 139 -3.17 9.78 6.21
C ASN A 139 -4.71 9.95 6.32
N PRO A 140 -5.29 9.89 7.53
CA PRO A 140 -6.74 9.96 7.71
C PRO A 140 -7.33 11.32 7.29
N LYS A 141 -6.51 12.38 7.24
CA LYS A 141 -6.93 13.71 6.76
C LYS A 141 -7.30 13.71 5.27
N LEU A 142 -6.93 12.68 4.50
CA LEU A 142 -7.35 12.56 3.09
C LEU A 142 -8.86 12.50 2.93
N PHE A 143 -9.59 11.86 3.85
CA PHE A 143 -11.06 11.81 3.79
C PHE A 143 -11.68 13.20 3.89
N GLN A 144 -11.03 14.15 4.56
CA GLN A 144 -11.47 15.54 4.63
C GLN A 144 -11.11 16.33 3.37
N LYS A 145 -10.04 15.94 2.67
CA LYS A 145 -9.58 16.61 1.44
C LYS A 145 -10.39 16.24 0.21
N SER A 146 -11.06 15.09 0.20
CA SER A 146 -11.81 14.63 -0.97
C SER A 146 -13.18 14.06 -0.60
N ASN A 147 -14.23 14.77 -1.00
CA ASN A 147 -15.62 14.30 -0.88
C ASN A 147 -15.85 12.98 -1.63
N LYS A 148 -15.18 12.77 -2.77
CA LYS A 148 -15.27 11.50 -3.51
C LYS A 148 -14.69 10.34 -2.70
N LEU A 149 -13.51 10.52 -2.10
CA LEU A 149 -12.91 9.50 -1.25
C LEU A 149 -13.72 9.23 0.01
N LYS A 150 -14.24 10.28 0.64
CA LYS A 150 -15.14 10.17 1.78
C LYS A 150 -16.38 9.33 1.43
N MET A 151 -17.05 9.65 0.33
CA MET A 151 -18.22 8.89 -0.14
C MET A 151 -17.89 7.42 -0.42
N ILE A 152 -16.76 7.14 -1.09
CA ILE A 152 -16.33 5.75 -1.32
C ILE A 152 -16.03 5.03 0.00
N ASN A 153 -15.40 5.69 0.97
CA ASN A 153 -15.18 5.11 2.30
C ASN A 153 -16.51 4.81 3.01
N GLU A 154 -17.49 5.71 2.94
CA GLU A 154 -18.82 5.49 3.50
C GLU A 154 -19.51 4.26 2.89
N PHE A 155 -19.42 4.09 1.57
CA PHE A 155 -19.88 2.86 0.90
C PHE A 155 -19.14 1.62 1.39
N ARG A 156 -17.81 1.66 1.51
CA ARG A 156 -17.01 0.51 1.98
C ARG A 156 -17.34 0.13 3.43
N CYS A 157 -17.48 1.11 4.31
CA CYS A 157 -17.93 0.90 5.68
C CYS A 157 -19.35 0.32 5.74
N ALA A 158 -20.27 0.80 4.90
CA ALA A 158 -21.60 0.22 4.79
C ALA A 158 -21.55 -1.24 4.31
N LEU A 159 -20.78 -1.53 3.25
CA LEU A 159 -20.58 -2.88 2.71
C LEU A 159 -19.99 -3.83 3.76
N TYR A 160 -19.04 -3.34 4.56
CA TYR A 160 -18.47 -4.10 5.67
C TYR A 160 -19.55 -4.62 6.61
N PHE A 161 -20.52 -3.79 7.01
CA PHE A 161 -21.61 -4.26 7.85
C PHE A 161 -22.65 -5.10 7.09
N LEU A 162 -23.04 -4.66 5.88
CA LEU A 162 -24.05 -5.32 5.05
C LEU A 162 -23.68 -6.78 4.74
N ARG A 163 -22.41 -7.10 4.53
CA ARG A 163 -21.97 -8.46 4.20
C ARG A 163 -22.47 -9.52 5.20
N ARG A 164 -22.57 -9.18 6.50
CA ARG A 164 -23.02 -10.12 7.55
C ARG A 164 -24.47 -10.52 7.38
N TYR A 165 -25.31 -9.59 6.91
CA TYR A 165 -26.71 -9.86 6.61
C TYR A 165 -26.83 -10.65 5.31
N ILE A 166 -26.16 -10.19 4.26
CA ILE A 166 -26.30 -10.71 2.90
C ILE A 166 -25.76 -12.14 2.77
N LEU A 167 -24.58 -12.42 3.33
CA LEU A 167 -23.95 -13.74 3.24
C LEU A 167 -24.64 -14.81 4.11
N THR A 168 -25.51 -14.41 5.05
CA THR A 168 -26.22 -15.34 5.96
C THR A 168 -27.73 -15.38 5.74
N CYS A 169 -28.23 -14.76 4.67
CA CYS A 169 -29.65 -14.68 4.36
C CYS A 169 -29.98 -15.44 3.07
N ARG A 170 -30.81 -16.49 3.17
CA ARG A 170 -31.29 -17.27 2.01
C ARG A 170 -32.07 -16.43 1.00
N PHE A 171 -32.88 -15.46 1.46
CA PHE A 171 -33.63 -14.58 0.56
C PHE A 171 -32.73 -13.56 -0.15
N ALA A 172 -31.54 -13.29 0.38
CA ALA A 172 -30.58 -12.42 -0.29
C ALA A 172 -29.95 -13.12 -1.51
N GLU A 173 -29.72 -14.43 -1.39
CA GLU A 173 -29.26 -15.28 -2.49
C GLU A 173 -30.28 -15.33 -3.63
N GLU A 174 -31.54 -15.62 -3.31
CA GLU A 174 -32.65 -15.66 -4.29
C GLU A 174 -32.83 -14.32 -5.03
N LYS A 175 -32.66 -13.19 -4.32
CA LYS A 175 -32.77 -11.84 -4.90
C LYS A 175 -31.49 -11.36 -5.60
N GLY A 176 -30.49 -12.23 -5.79
CA GLY A 176 -29.27 -11.88 -6.50
C GLY A 176 -28.34 -10.92 -5.72
N CYS A 177 -28.53 -10.73 -4.41
CA CYS A 177 -27.77 -9.77 -3.61
C CYS A 177 -26.36 -10.29 -3.31
N GLN A 178 -26.22 -11.59 -3.04
CA GLN A 178 -24.92 -12.21 -2.80
C GLN A 178 -24.02 -12.11 -4.05
N GLN A 179 -24.59 -12.37 -5.23
CA GLN A 179 -23.92 -12.27 -6.52
C GLN A 179 -23.49 -10.82 -6.79
N SER A 180 -24.35 -9.84 -6.48
CA SER A 180 -23.98 -8.42 -6.56
C SER A 180 -22.84 -8.03 -5.62
N LEU A 181 -22.72 -8.65 -4.44
CA LEU A 181 -21.60 -8.42 -3.53
C LEU A 181 -20.32 -9.11 -4.01
N GLN A 182 -20.43 -10.32 -4.57
CA GLN A 182 -19.32 -11.14 -5.07
C GLN A 182 -18.66 -10.61 -6.35
N THR A 183 -19.30 -9.67 -7.06
CA THR A 183 -18.64 -8.94 -8.16
C THR A 183 -17.52 -8.02 -7.67
N LEU A 184 -17.53 -7.70 -6.36
CA LEU A 184 -16.49 -6.92 -5.69
C LEU A 184 -15.44 -7.85 -5.10
N SER A 185 -14.17 -7.45 -5.17
CA SER A 185 -13.09 -8.13 -4.44
C SER A 185 -13.35 -8.09 -2.93
N SER A 186 -13.07 -9.18 -2.21
CA SER A 186 -13.45 -9.33 -0.80
C SER A 186 -12.87 -8.24 0.12
N TYR A 187 -11.64 -7.81 -0.14
CA TYR A 187 -11.00 -6.76 0.66
C TYR A 187 -11.79 -5.44 0.70
N ILE A 188 -12.64 -5.18 -0.29
CA ILE A 188 -13.49 -3.98 -0.35
C ILE A 188 -14.46 -3.95 0.82
N TYR A 189 -15.06 -5.09 1.15
CA TYR A 189 -16.04 -5.26 2.23
C TYR A 189 -15.47 -5.95 3.47
N GLU A 190 -14.23 -6.42 3.47
CA GLU A 190 -13.56 -6.94 4.67
C GLU A 190 -12.67 -5.89 5.35
N TYR A 191 -12.01 -5.04 4.56
CA TYR A 191 -11.05 -4.05 5.03
C TYR A 191 -11.41 -2.66 4.44
N PRO A 192 -12.33 -1.91 5.05
CA PRO A 192 -12.91 -0.71 4.44
C PRO A 192 -11.91 0.44 4.24
N TYR A 193 -10.77 0.42 4.95
CA TYR A 193 -9.72 1.43 4.84
C TYR A 193 -8.55 1.04 3.94
N LEU A 194 -8.53 -0.18 3.38
CA LEU A 194 -7.41 -0.72 2.60
C LEU A 194 -7.64 -0.55 1.09
N TYR A 195 -6.84 0.25 0.40
CA TYR A 195 -7.03 0.60 -1.01
C TYR A 195 -5.86 0.11 -1.86
N SER A 196 -6.11 -0.13 -3.15
CA SER A 196 -5.09 -0.19 -4.20
C SER A 196 -4.86 1.19 -4.84
N LEU A 197 -3.80 1.37 -5.63
CA LEU A 197 -3.64 2.61 -6.40
C LEU A 197 -4.75 2.76 -7.44
N GLU A 198 -5.18 1.64 -8.04
CA GLU A 198 -6.29 1.62 -8.96
C GLU A 198 -7.58 2.13 -8.31
N ASP A 199 -7.87 1.72 -7.07
CA ASP A 199 -9.05 2.20 -6.34
C ASP A 199 -9.02 3.72 -6.18
N LEU A 200 -7.87 4.29 -5.84
CA LEU A 200 -7.74 5.73 -5.63
C LEU A 200 -7.88 6.50 -6.95
N VAL A 201 -7.36 5.96 -8.04
CA VAL A 201 -7.55 6.53 -9.39
C VAL A 201 -9.02 6.46 -9.81
N LYS A 202 -9.68 5.31 -9.65
CA LYS A 202 -11.11 5.12 -9.98
C LYS A 202 -12.03 5.91 -9.05
N THR A 203 -11.62 6.14 -7.80
CA THR A 203 -12.28 7.06 -6.87
C THR A 203 -12.21 8.49 -7.42
N LYS A 204 -11.03 8.92 -7.87
CA LYS A 204 -10.84 10.26 -8.44
C LYS A 204 -11.66 10.45 -9.72
N SER A 205 -11.67 9.47 -10.63
CA SER A 205 -12.47 9.53 -11.87
C SER A 205 -13.98 9.45 -11.59
N GLY A 206 -14.39 8.80 -10.50
CA GLY A 206 -15.79 8.56 -10.13
C GLY A 206 -16.33 7.22 -10.63
N GLU A 207 -15.49 6.38 -11.24
CA GLU A 207 -15.85 5.03 -11.66
C GLU A 207 -16.28 4.15 -10.49
N LEU A 208 -15.55 4.20 -9.35
CA LEU A 208 -15.94 3.40 -8.18
C LEU A 208 -17.32 3.78 -7.63
N HIS A 209 -17.73 5.04 -7.75
CA HIS A 209 -19.06 5.46 -7.31
C HIS A 209 -20.15 4.76 -8.13
N LYS A 210 -19.99 4.74 -9.46
CA LYS A 210 -20.92 4.08 -10.38
C LYS A 210 -21.03 2.58 -10.13
N VAL A 211 -19.96 1.95 -9.61
CA VAL A 211 -19.96 0.54 -9.24
C VAL A 211 -20.60 0.32 -7.87
N PHE A 212 -20.22 1.11 -6.86
CA PHE A 212 -20.61 0.85 -5.47
C PHE A 212 -22.03 1.28 -5.14
N GLU A 213 -22.46 2.46 -5.62
CA GLU A 213 -23.77 3.03 -5.29
C GLU A 213 -24.95 2.06 -5.56
N PRO A 214 -25.12 1.48 -6.77
CA PRO A 214 -26.24 0.58 -7.03
C PRO A 214 -26.18 -0.70 -6.19
N ILE A 215 -24.97 -1.21 -5.88
CA ILE A 215 -24.79 -2.38 -5.02
C ILE A 215 -25.24 -2.03 -3.60
N VAL A 216 -24.72 -0.93 -3.03
CA VAL A 216 -25.04 -0.51 -1.65
C VAL A 216 -26.54 -0.26 -1.48
N ILE A 217 -27.18 0.42 -2.44
CA ILE A 217 -28.63 0.65 -2.43
C ILE A 217 -29.38 -0.69 -2.42
N LYS A 218 -29.08 -1.58 -3.38
CA LYS A 218 -29.72 -2.91 -3.46
C LYS A 218 -29.58 -3.71 -2.17
N LEU A 219 -28.39 -3.74 -1.58
CA LEU A 219 -28.12 -4.48 -0.35
C LEU A 219 -28.85 -3.87 0.85
N ARG A 220 -28.89 -2.53 0.96
CA ARG A 220 -29.65 -1.84 2.02
C ARG A 220 -31.14 -2.10 1.89
N ASP A 221 -31.70 -1.96 0.69
CA ASP A 221 -33.13 -2.21 0.43
C ASP A 221 -33.50 -3.65 0.78
N HIS A 222 -32.63 -4.61 0.47
CA HIS A 222 -32.83 -5.99 0.91
C HIS A 222 -32.89 -6.10 2.43
N VAL A 223 -31.92 -5.54 3.17
CA VAL A 223 -31.89 -5.67 4.64
C VAL A 223 -33.12 -5.03 5.29
N LEU A 224 -33.59 -3.90 4.78
CA LEU A 224 -34.75 -3.19 5.32
C LEU A 224 -36.09 -3.85 4.98
N THR A 225 -36.18 -4.58 3.86
CA THR A 225 -37.44 -5.20 3.41
C THR A 225 -37.52 -6.70 3.69
N CYS A 226 -36.40 -7.35 4.00
CA CYS A 226 -36.34 -8.77 4.28
C CYS A 226 -36.54 -9.03 5.78
N SER A 227 -37.59 -9.77 6.14
CA SER A 227 -37.91 -10.09 7.54
C SER A 227 -36.76 -10.76 8.30
N LEU A 228 -36.01 -11.66 7.66
CA LEU A 228 -34.86 -12.33 8.29
C LEU A 228 -33.70 -11.38 8.58
N CYS A 229 -33.44 -10.41 7.70
CA CYS A 229 -32.38 -9.43 7.88
C CYS A 229 -32.81 -8.34 8.87
N PHE A 230 -34.06 -7.89 8.76
CA PHE A 230 -34.63 -6.87 9.63
C PHE A 230 -34.68 -7.32 11.09
N ALA A 231 -35.00 -8.60 11.34
CA ALA A 231 -34.98 -9.20 12.68
C ALA A 231 -33.59 -9.21 13.35
N LYS A 232 -32.50 -9.01 12.56
CA LYS A 232 -31.12 -8.86 13.06
C LYS A 232 -30.73 -7.38 13.28
N GLY A 233 -31.71 -6.47 13.22
CA GLY A 233 -31.53 -5.07 13.61
C GLY A 233 -31.39 -4.93 15.12
N PHE A 234 -31.00 -3.74 15.57
CA PHE A 234 -30.76 -3.45 16.98
C PHE A 234 -31.75 -2.39 17.49
N ILE A 235 -32.00 -2.41 18.79
CA ILE A 235 -32.66 -1.32 19.51
C ILE A 235 -31.56 -0.57 20.26
N CYS A 236 -31.58 0.76 20.23
CA CYS A 236 -30.60 1.56 20.95
C CYS A 236 -30.82 1.43 22.47
N GLU A 237 -29.85 0.90 23.20
CA GLU A 237 -29.92 0.68 24.66
C GLU A 237 -30.01 1.98 25.47
N ILE A 238 -29.62 3.12 24.89
CA ILE A 238 -29.66 4.42 25.56
C ILE A 238 -31.06 5.04 25.51
N CYS A 239 -31.68 5.09 24.33
CA CYS A 239 -33.01 5.70 24.18
C CYS A 239 -34.15 4.70 24.34
N ASN A 240 -33.85 3.39 24.27
CA ASN A 240 -34.77 2.27 24.38
C ASN A 240 -36.06 2.42 23.53
N ASN A 241 -35.93 3.05 22.35
CA ASN A 241 -37.05 3.26 21.45
C ASN A 241 -37.23 2.04 20.53
N GLU A 242 -38.08 1.10 20.95
CA GLU A 242 -38.36 -0.15 20.22
C GLU A 242 -38.95 0.06 18.82
N LYS A 243 -39.55 1.24 18.56
CA LYS A 243 -40.10 1.57 17.23
C LYS A 243 -39.01 1.95 16.23
N ASN A 244 -37.81 2.26 16.71
CA ASN A 244 -36.70 2.71 15.87
C ASN A 244 -35.59 1.64 15.82
N ILE A 245 -35.76 0.67 14.92
CA ILE A 245 -34.74 -0.34 14.66
C ILE A 245 -33.57 0.31 13.93
N ILE A 246 -32.38 0.18 14.52
CA ILE A 246 -31.13 0.73 14.00
C ILE A 246 -30.24 -0.36 13.41
N PHE A 247 -29.41 0.03 12.47
CA PHE A 247 -28.45 -0.86 11.80
C PHE A 247 -27.05 -0.27 11.76
N PRO A 248 -26.00 -1.10 11.85
CA PRO A 248 -24.62 -0.62 11.87
C PRO A 248 -24.13 -0.05 10.52
N PHE A 249 -24.79 -0.38 9.40
CA PHE A 249 -24.46 0.21 8.10
C PHE A 249 -24.98 1.65 7.91
N ASN A 250 -25.76 2.17 8.87
CA ASN A 250 -26.24 3.57 8.93
C ASN A 250 -25.24 4.46 9.68
N ILE A 251 -23.98 4.42 9.26
CA ILE A 251 -22.81 5.05 9.91
C ILE A 251 -22.92 6.56 10.21
N GLN A 252 -23.90 7.27 9.65
CA GLN A 252 -24.14 8.70 9.92
C GLN A 252 -24.96 8.93 11.19
N ILE A 253 -25.75 7.95 11.62
CA ILE A 253 -26.68 8.05 12.76
C ILE A 253 -26.42 7.00 13.84
N THR A 254 -25.60 5.98 13.54
CA THR A 254 -25.22 4.94 14.49
C THR A 254 -23.71 4.89 14.67
N SER A 255 -23.29 4.55 15.89
CA SER A 255 -21.92 4.16 16.21
C SER A 255 -21.98 2.76 16.84
N THR A 256 -21.02 1.91 16.49
CA THR A 256 -20.89 0.59 17.10
C THR A 256 -19.95 0.67 18.29
N CYS A 257 -20.30 0.00 19.40
CA CYS A 257 -19.37 -0.20 20.51
C CYS A 257 -18.09 -0.92 20.00
N PRO A 258 -16.89 -0.59 20.55
CA PRO A 258 -15.63 -1.24 20.17
C PRO A 258 -15.62 -2.76 20.33
#